data_AF-A0AAQ4P861-F1
#
_entry.id   AF-A0AAQ4P861-F1
#
_cell.length_a   1.000
_cell.length_b   1.000
_cell.length_c   1.000
_cell.angle_alpha   90.00
_cell.angle_beta   90.00
_cell.angle_gamma   90.00
#
_symmetry.space_group_name_H-M   'P 1'
#
loop_
_entity.id
_entity.type
_entity.pdbx_description
1 polymer ?
#
loop_
_entity_poly.entity_id
_entity_poly.type
_entity_poly.pdbx_seq_one_letter_code
_entity_poly.pdbx_strand_id
1 'polypeptide(L)'
;MEVHGEERLCGKWKFACGLYSYNLRDVFTWRLLKTIFMGQVLSLLICGTAVSCQYLVTAGVETPMLQSFFNYALLLLVYTTTLCTRKGERNILQVLKTKWWKYLLMGVADVEANYAVVKAYQFTTLTSIQLLDCFVIPVLMVLSWFLLKTRYRLVHFVAVAVCLLGVGAMVGADIVAERHQGSTSDVVLGDGLVLLSAVLYAVSNVGQEYTVKNLSRVEFLGMMGLFGTLISGIQLAALETRAVAAIKWDLCISVLFAVYALCMYALYSFMPVVVKMTSATAVNLSLLTADLFSLFCGLYFFHYAFSTLYIVSFLVITVGFVMFNAAPTYSALPESGSDEDDGGADLTAESSSDRRMSAGGDTPGAETLPAAL
;
A
#
# COMPACT_ATOMS: atom_id res chain seq x y z
N MET A 1 20.36 49.37 17.68
CA MET A 1 20.86 48.08 17.14
C MET A 1 19.83 46.96 17.34
N GLU A 2 18.53 47.29 17.40
CA GLU A 2 17.46 46.34 17.79
C GLU A 2 16.48 46.00 16.64
N VAL A 3 16.52 46.75 15.53
CA VAL A 3 15.58 46.56 14.39
C VAL A 3 15.89 45.29 13.57
N HIS A 4 17.12 44.76 13.65
CA HIS A 4 17.52 43.58 12.86
C HIS A 4 17.19 42.23 13.55
N GLY A 5 16.75 42.26 14.80
CA GLY A 5 16.33 41.07 15.55
C GLY A 5 14.88 40.64 15.26
N GLU A 6 13.99 41.60 15.07
CA GLU A 6 12.55 41.34 14.85
C GLU A 6 12.24 40.79 13.46
N GLU A 7 12.98 41.19 12.41
CA GLU A 7 12.77 40.66 11.05
C GLU A 7 13.18 39.18 10.92
N ARG A 8 14.22 38.74 11.66
CA ARG A 8 14.62 37.31 11.71
C ARG A 8 13.61 36.46 12.49
N LEU A 9 12.96 37.01 13.50
CA LEU A 9 11.90 36.34 14.25
C LEU A 9 10.60 36.28 13.44
N CYS A 10 10.22 37.36 12.75
CA CYS A 10 9.05 37.40 11.87
C CYS A 10 9.21 36.46 10.65
N GLY A 11 10.42 36.33 10.09
CA GLY A 11 10.73 35.36 9.03
C GLY A 11 10.67 33.90 9.50
N LYS A 12 11.09 33.60 10.74
CA LYS A 12 10.94 32.27 11.36
C LYS A 12 9.49 31.95 11.71
N TRP A 13 8.71 32.95 12.14
CA TRP A 13 7.28 32.80 12.37
C TRP A 13 6.49 32.68 11.07
N LYS A 14 6.90 33.31 9.97
CA LYS A 14 6.33 33.03 8.63
C LYS A 14 6.68 31.63 8.12
N PHE A 15 7.84 31.07 8.47
CA PHE A 15 8.16 29.67 8.17
C PHE A 15 7.35 28.67 9.04
N ALA A 16 7.05 29.03 10.29
CA ALA A 16 6.18 28.23 11.18
C ALA A 16 4.68 28.41 10.85
N CYS A 17 4.27 29.60 10.42
CA CYS A 17 2.89 29.95 10.10
C CYS A 17 2.51 29.65 8.64
N GLY A 18 3.49 29.38 7.78
CA GLY A 18 3.27 28.77 6.45
C GLY A 18 2.81 27.32 6.51
N LEU A 19 2.95 26.65 7.67
CA LEU A 19 2.35 25.33 7.93
C LEU A 19 0.91 25.41 8.45
N TYR A 20 0.45 26.57 8.94
CA TYR A 20 -0.77 26.66 9.74
C TYR A 20 -2.03 27.09 8.96
N SER A 21 -1.89 27.47 7.68
CA SER A 21 -3.02 27.84 6.84
C SER A 21 -3.26 26.84 5.70
N TYR A 22 -3.20 25.54 6.02
CA TYR A 22 -3.99 24.58 5.26
C TYR A 22 -5.42 24.70 5.78
N ASN A 23 -6.34 25.18 4.95
CA ASN A 23 -7.78 25.17 5.22
C ASN A 23 -8.17 23.78 5.74
N LEU A 24 -8.38 23.61 7.05
CA LEU A 24 -8.80 22.34 7.64
C LEU A 24 -10.12 21.83 7.02
N ARG A 25 -10.91 22.74 6.45
CA ARG A 25 -12.12 22.46 5.70
C ARG A 25 -11.87 21.84 4.31
N ASP A 26 -10.75 22.15 3.68
CA ASP A 26 -10.28 21.51 2.43
C ASP A 26 -9.50 20.21 2.72
N VAL A 27 -8.83 20.13 3.89
CA VAL A 27 -8.14 18.90 4.37
C VAL A 27 -9.14 17.80 4.75
N PHE A 28 -10.39 18.12 5.07
CA PHE A 28 -11.44 17.12 5.34
C PHE A 28 -12.27 16.80 4.09
N THR A 29 -11.64 16.73 2.93
CA THR A 29 -12.31 16.26 1.71
C THR A 29 -12.79 14.82 1.92
N TRP A 30 -14.01 14.48 1.49
CA TRP A 30 -14.56 13.11 1.55
C TRP A 30 -13.58 12.04 1.04
N ARG A 31 -12.75 12.39 0.05
CA ARG A 31 -11.64 11.57 -0.46
C ARG A 31 -10.66 11.14 0.65
N LEU A 32 -10.24 12.05 1.52
CA LEU A 32 -9.30 11.77 2.61
C LEU A 32 -9.94 10.89 3.67
N LEU A 33 -11.19 11.16 4.06
CA LEU A 33 -11.91 10.31 5.01
C LEU A 33 -12.09 8.88 4.47
N LYS A 34 -12.44 8.75 3.19
CA LYS A 34 -12.56 7.45 2.51
C LYS A 34 -11.22 6.70 2.47
N THR A 35 -10.12 7.41 2.20
CA THR A 35 -8.77 6.84 2.24
C THR A 35 -8.39 6.35 3.63
N ILE A 36 -8.65 7.16 4.67
CA ILE A 36 -8.39 6.78 6.06
C ILE A 36 -9.18 5.55 6.43
N PHE A 37 -10.49 5.54 6.15
CA PHE A 37 -11.35 4.40 6.41
C PHE A 37 -10.83 3.12 5.74
N MET A 38 -10.45 3.18 4.46
CA MET A 38 -9.91 2.03 3.74
C MET A 38 -8.56 1.56 4.30
N GLY A 39 -7.67 2.47 4.71
CA GLY A 39 -6.41 2.12 5.37
C GLY A 39 -6.62 1.42 6.71
N GLN A 40 -7.62 1.85 7.48
CA GLN A 40 -8.00 1.20 8.74
C GLN A 40 -8.61 -0.19 8.51
N VAL A 41 -9.44 -0.36 7.47
CA VAL A 41 -9.96 -1.68 7.07
C VAL A 41 -8.81 -2.65 6.75
N LEU A 42 -7.81 -2.20 6.00
CA LEU A 42 -6.63 -3.02 5.70
C LEU A 42 -5.84 -3.37 6.97
N SER A 43 -5.68 -2.41 7.88
CA SER A 43 -4.98 -2.61 9.14
C SER A 43 -5.71 -3.63 10.04
N LEU A 44 -7.05 -3.61 10.04
CA LEU A 44 -7.87 -4.62 10.72
C LEU A 44 -7.74 -6.01 10.07
N LEU A 45 -7.61 -6.09 8.75
CA LEU A 45 -7.37 -7.36 8.06
C LEU A 45 -6.00 -7.95 8.44
N ILE A 46 -4.93 -7.13 8.49
CA ILE A 46 -3.61 -7.56 8.98
C ILE A 46 -3.68 -7.98 10.45
N CYS A 47 -4.40 -7.24 11.28
CA CYS A 47 -4.62 -7.63 12.67
C CYS A 47 -5.32 -9.00 12.76
N GLY A 48 -6.33 -9.26 11.92
CA GLY A 48 -7.01 -10.55 11.85
C GLY A 48 -6.05 -11.68 11.48
N THR A 49 -5.17 -11.47 10.50
CA THR A 49 -4.17 -12.47 10.10
C THR A 49 -3.15 -12.73 11.21
N ALA A 50 -2.70 -11.67 11.91
CA ALA A 50 -1.76 -11.79 13.02
C ALA A 50 -2.38 -12.58 14.19
N VAL A 51 -3.63 -12.26 14.56
CA VAL A 51 -4.36 -12.97 15.62
C VAL A 51 -4.57 -14.44 15.26
N SER A 52 -5.06 -14.74 14.05
CA SER A 52 -5.22 -16.12 13.59
C SER A 52 -3.89 -16.89 13.62
N CYS A 53 -2.80 -16.28 13.14
CA CYS A 53 -1.47 -16.89 13.17
C CYS A 53 -1.01 -17.17 14.61
N GLN A 54 -1.17 -16.22 15.52
CA GLN A 54 -0.80 -16.38 16.94
C GLN A 54 -1.55 -17.56 17.60
N TYR A 55 -2.84 -17.74 17.29
CA TYR A 55 -3.60 -18.88 17.77
C TYR A 55 -3.12 -20.21 17.17
N LEU A 56 -2.72 -20.25 15.90
CA LEU A 56 -2.11 -21.44 15.30
C LEU A 56 -0.80 -21.83 15.98
N VAL A 57 0.08 -20.86 16.23
CA VAL A 57 1.36 -21.07 16.92
C VAL A 57 1.10 -21.58 18.35
N THR A 58 0.14 -20.99 19.06
CA THR A 58 -0.26 -21.44 20.42
C THR A 58 -0.80 -22.88 20.41
N ALA A 59 -1.45 -23.30 19.31
CA ALA A 59 -1.91 -24.66 19.08
C ALA A 59 -0.80 -25.63 18.59
N GLY A 60 0.45 -25.16 18.45
CA GLY A 60 1.59 -25.94 17.99
C GLY A 60 1.64 -26.18 16.47
N VAL A 61 0.92 -25.37 15.68
CA VAL A 61 0.88 -25.44 14.22
C VAL A 61 1.72 -24.32 13.62
N GLU A 62 2.98 -24.61 13.31
CA GLU A 62 3.92 -23.67 12.69
C GLU A 62 4.09 -23.98 11.20
N THR A 63 3.11 -23.60 10.38
CA THR A 63 3.16 -23.79 8.92
C THR A 63 2.82 -22.50 8.14
N PRO A 64 3.70 -21.48 8.20
CA PRO A 64 3.49 -20.21 7.52
C PRO A 64 3.51 -20.27 5.99
N MET A 65 4.21 -21.24 5.40
CA MET A 65 4.16 -21.43 3.94
C MET A 65 2.82 -21.99 3.49
N LEU A 66 2.22 -22.87 4.29
CA LEU A 66 0.86 -23.37 4.04
C LEU A 66 -0.18 -22.23 4.12
N GLN A 67 -0.05 -21.35 5.12
CA GLN A 67 -0.90 -20.17 5.26
C GLN A 67 -0.82 -19.25 4.01
N SER A 68 0.40 -18.95 3.56
CA SER A 68 0.64 -18.11 2.38
C SER A 68 0.16 -18.77 1.09
N PHE A 69 0.36 -20.09 0.95
CA PHE A 69 -0.10 -20.87 -0.21
C PHE A 69 -1.61 -20.76 -0.40
N PHE A 70 -2.41 -20.86 0.68
CA PHE A 70 -3.86 -20.71 0.58
C PHE A 70 -4.28 -19.34 0.06
N ASN A 71 -3.61 -18.26 0.48
CA ASN A 71 -3.86 -16.91 -0.03
C ASN A 71 -3.61 -16.83 -1.55
N TYR A 72 -2.43 -17.25 -2.01
CA TYR A 72 -2.10 -17.19 -3.43
C TYR A 72 -2.97 -18.13 -4.27
N ALA A 73 -3.33 -19.31 -3.74
CA ALA A 73 -4.24 -20.24 -4.40
C ALA A 73 -5.64 -19.65 -4.55
N LEU A 74 -6.17 -18.93 -3.56
CA LEU A 74 -7.45 -18.21 -3.69
C LEU A 74 -7.37 -17.09 -4.73
N LEU A 75 -6.27 -16.32 -4.75
CA LEU A 75 -6.02 -15.31 -5.78
C LEU A 75 -5.96 -15.95 -7.17
N LEU A 76 -5.30 -17.11 -7.30
CA LEU A 76 -5.25 -17.88 -8.54
C LEU A 76 -6.66 -18.31 -8.98
N LEU A 77 -7.40 -18.93 -8.08
CA LEU A 77 -8.73 -19.47 -8.36
C LEU A 77 -9.75 -18.40 -8.74
N VAL A 78 -9.62 -17.18 -8.22
CA VAL A 78 -10.57 -16.09 -8.55
C VAL A 78 -10.04 -15.22 -9.68
N TYR A 79 -8.86 -14.62 -9.54
CA TYR A 79 -8.38 -13.61 -10.47
C TYR A 79 -7.70 -14.22 -11.70
N THR A 80 -6.90 -15.28 -11.53
CA THR A 80 -6.25 -15.92 -12.68
C THR A 80 -7.28 -16.65 -13.54
N THR A 81 -8.24 -17.35 -12.96
CA THR A 81 -9.34 -17.98 -13.74
C THR A 81 -10.19 -16.94 -14.47
N THR A 82 -10.52 -15.81 -13.82
CA THR A 82 -11.24 -14.70 -14.46
C THR A 82 -10.41 -14.10 -15.61
N LEU A 83 -9.09 -13.99 -15.45
CA LEU A 83 -8.19 -13.50 -16.49
C LEU A 83 -8.02 -14.51 -17.64
N CYS A 84 -8.13 -15.81 -17.36
CA CYS A 84 -8.13 -16.88 -18.37
C CYS A 84 -9.42 -16.93 -19.18
N THR A 85 -10.58 -16.68 -18.55
CA THR A 85 -11.89 -16.76 -19.21
C THR A 85 -12.26 -15.48 -19.97
N ARG A 86 -11.60 -14.37 -19.66
CA ARG A 86 -11.82 -13.08 -20.34
C ARG A 86 -11.29 -13.13 -21.77
N LYS A 87 -12.19 -13.19 -22.76
CA LYS A 87 -11.85 -13.04 -24.19
C LYS A 87 -11.60 -11.58 -24.53
N GLY A 88 -10.34 -11.14 -24.60
CA GLY A 88 -9.98 -9.78 -25.03
C GLY A 88 -8.51 -9.61 -25.42
N GLU A 89 -8.11 -8.43 -25.91
CA GLU A 89 -6.74 -8.10 -26.37
C GLU A 89 -5.65 -8.15 -25.27
N ARG A 90 -6.01 -8.51 -24.03
CA ARG A 90 -5.08 -8.71 -22.90
C ARG A 90 -5.32 -10.07 -22.24
N ASN A 91 -5.44 -11.12 -23.04
CA ASN A 91 -5.49 -12.49 -22.54
C ASN A 91 -4.24 -12.79 -21.70
N ILE A 92 -4.39 -13.64 -20.68
CA ILE A 92 -3.27 -14.07 -19.81
C ILE A 92 -2.04 -14.54 -20.61
N LEU A 93 -2.26 -15.27 -21.70
CA LEU A 93 -1.20 -15.78 -22.59
C LEU A 93 -0.35 -14.66 -23.20
N GLN A 94 -0.96 -13.53 -23.55
CA GLN A 94 -0.24 -12.40 -24.13
C GLN A 94 0.58 -11.66 -23.06
N VAL A 95 0.01 -11.49 -21.86
CA VAL A 95 0.71 -10.93 -20.71
C VAL A 95 1.90 -11.81 -20.32
N LEU A 96 1.69 -13.13 -20.29
CA LEU A 96 2.73 -14.12 -20.01
C LEU A 96 3.80 -14.12 -21.10
N LYS A 97 3.46 -13.93 -22.38
CA LYS A 97 4.47 -13.89 -23.45
C LYS A 97 5.34 -12.64 -23.42
N THR A 98 4.77 -11.47 -23.08
CA THR A 98 5.50 -10.19 -23.19
C THR A 98 6.13 -9.73 -21.88
N LYS A 99 5.50 -10.00 -20.72
CA LYS A 99 5.84 -9.36 -19.44
C LYS A 99 5.99 -10.32 -18.25
N TRP A 100 5.99 -11.65 -18.47
CA TRP A 100 6.04 -12.64 -17.39
C TRP A 100 7.18 -12.40 -16.39
N TRP A 101 8.38 -12.06 -16.87
CA TRP A 101 9.55 -11.93 -16.00
C TRP A 101 9.40 -10.84 -14.93
N LYS A 102 8.67 -9.75 -15.24
CA LYS A 102 8.40 -8.66 -14.28
C LYS A 102 7.49 -9.13 -13.16
N TYR A 103 6.45 -9.87 -13.51
CA TYR A 103 5.50 -10.44 -12.55
C TYR A 103 6.12 -11.59 -11.76
N LEU A 104 7.00 -12.38 -12.38
CA LEU A 104 7.75 -13.41 -11.68
C LEU A 104 8.66 -12.79 -10.62
N LEU A 105 9.43 -11.76 -10.97
CA LEU A 105 10.30 -11.08 -10.01
C LEU A 105 9.50 -10.48 -8.85
N MET A 106 8.34 -9.90 -9.13
CA MET A 106 7.44 -9.34 -8.12
C MET A 106 6.85 -10.44 -7.22
N GLY A 107 6.43 -11.57 -7.81
CA GLY A 107 5.96 -12.73 -7.06
C GLY A 107 7.03 -13.36 -6.18
N VAL A 108 8.27 -13.47 -6.67
CA VAL A 108 9.41 -13.93 -5.85
C VAL A 108 9.66 -12.97 -4.70
N ALA A 109 9.73 -11.66 -4.96
CA ALA A 109 9.95 -10.68 -3.90
C ALA A 109 8.85 -10.73 -2.83
N ASP A 110 7.59 -10.82 -3.23
CA ASP A 110 6.45 -10.89 -2.31
C ASP A 110 6.46 -12.16 -1.46
N VAL A 111 6.65 -13.32 -2.08
CA VAL A 111 6.65 -14.61 -1.38
C VAL A 111 7.85 -14.73 -0.43
N GLU A 112 9.05 -14.33 -0.88
CA GLU A 112 10.25 -14.33 -0.04
C GLU A 112 10.15 -13.31 1.10
N ALA A 113 9.50 -12.16 0.90
CA ALA A 113 9.24 -11.19 1.97
C ALA A 113 8.36 -11.80 3.07
N ASN A 114 7.24 -12.45 2.68
CA ASN A 114 6.34 -13.14 3.60
C ASN A 114 7.06 -14.29 4.34
N TYR A 115 7.89 -15.06 3.65
CA TYR A 115 8.68 -16.10 4.31
C TYR A 115 9.72 -15.53 5.29
N ALA A 116 10.47 -14.52 4.88
CA ALA A 116 11.53 -13.91 5.68
C ALA A 116 10.99 -13.27 6.97
N VAL A 117 9.86 -12.55 6.92
CA VAL A 117 9.25 -11.96 8.12
C VAL A 117 8.72 -13.04 9.05
N VAL A 118 8.07 -14.09 8.51
CA VAL A 118 7.53 -15.12 9.38
C VAL A 118 8.64 -15.94 10.03
N LYS A 119 9.71 -16.21 9.29
CA LYS A 119 10.91 -16.83 9.83
C LYS A 119 11.57 -15.95 10.90
N ALA A 120 11.57 -14.63 10.73
CA ALA A 120 12.13 -13.71 11.71
C ALA A 120 11.43 -13.78 13.08
N TYR A 121 10.12 -14.09 13.14
CA TYR A 121 9.41 -14.32 14.42
C TYR A 121 10.04 -15.42 15.29
N GLN A 122 10.80 -16.35 14.71
CA GLN A 122 11.50 -17.41 15.45
C GLN A 122 12.86 -16.96 16.02
N PHE A 123 13.43 -15.85 15.51
CA PHE A 123 14.80 -15.41 15.83
C PHE A 123 14.88 -14.05 16.54
N THR A 124 13.84 -13.22 16.45
CA THR A 124 13.80 -11.89 17.06
C THR A 124 12.46 -11.61 17.75
N THR A 125 12.38 -10.50 18.48
CA THR A 125 11.19 -10.12 19.26
C THR A 125 10.14 -9.42 18.39
N LEU A 126 8.86 -9.51 18.77
CA LEU A 126 7.77 -8.76 18.12
C LEU A 126 8.08 -7.25 18.04
N THR A 127 8.62 -6.69 19.14
CA THR A 127 9.04 -5.29 19.22
C THR A 127 10.14 -4.93 18.23
N SER A 128 11.11 -5.82 18.03
CA SER A 128 12.17 -5.60 17.04
C SER A 128 11.59 -5.64 15.63
N ILE A 129 10.73 -6.62 15.33
CA ILE A 129 10.09 -6.76 14.02
C ILE A 129 9.30 -5.49 13.67
N GLN A 130 8.50 -4.95 14.60
CA GLN A 130 7.72 -3.73 14.37
C GLN A 130 8.61 -2.51 14.09
N LEU A 131 9.71 -2.33 14.85
CA LEU A 131 10.66 -1.24 14.59
C LEU A 131 11.36 -1.38 13.25
N LEU A 132 11.81 -2.60 12.92
CA LEU A 132 12.56 -2.86 11.71
C LEU A 132 11.67 -2.87 10.47
N ASP A 133 10.40 -3.30 10.57
CA ASP A 133 9.45 -3.26 9.46
C ASP A 133 9.17 -1.80 9.03
N CYS A 134 9.23 -0.84 9.95
CA CYS A 134 9.15 0.58 9.61
C CYS A 134 10.23 1.04 8.61
N PHE A 135 11.34 0.31 8.48
CA PHE A 135 12.36 0.54 7.47
C PHE A 135 11.83 0.40 6.03
N VAL A 136 10.71 -0.31 5.83
CA VAL A 136 10.01 -0.40 4.55
C VAL A 136 9.65 1.00 4.03
N ILE A 137 9.31 1.96 4.91
CA ILE A 137 8.81 3.29 4.51
C ILE A 137 9.92 4.14 3.85
N PRO A 138 11.11 4.33 4.45
CA PRO A 138 12.23 4.97 3.76
C PRO A 138 12.59 4.29 2.43
N VAL A 139 12.66 2.96 2.40
CA VAL A 139 12.99 2.20 1.19
C VAL A 139 11.93 2.43 0.11
N LEU A 140 10.65 2.41 0.46
CA LEU A 140 9.54 2.75 -0.43
C LEU A 140 9.66 4.16 -0.99
N MET A 141 9.99 5.16 -0.18
CA MET A 141 10.14 6.53 -0.65
C MET A 141 11.30 6.65 -1.67
N VAL A 142 12.43 5.99 -1.41
CA VAL A 142 13.59 5.98 -2.32
C VAL A 142 13.25 5.24 -3.62
N LEU A 143 12.65 4.05 -3.53
CA LEU A 143 12.26 3.27 -4.71
C LEU A 143 11.17 3.97 -5.53
N SER A 144 10.17 4.57 -4.89
CA SER A 144 9.14 5.37 -5.56
C SER A 144 9.73 6.60 -6.24
N TRP A 145 10.70 7.25 -5.62
CA TRP A 145 11.43 8.35 -6.26
C TRP A 145 12.21 7.88 -7.50
N PHE A 146 12.87 6.72 -7.43
CA PHE A 146 13.68 6.19 -8.54
C PHE A 146 12.83 5.59 -9.68
N LEU A 147 11.82 4.77 -9.35
CA LEU A 147 11.02 4.00 -10.32
C LEU A 147 9.77 4.74 -10.80
N LEU A 148 9.03 5.38 -9.89
CA LEU A 148 7.80 6.12 -10.21
C LEU A 148 8.05 7.63 -10.45
N LYS A 149 9.26 8.12 -10.21
CA LYS A 149 9.64 9.55 -10.28
C LYS A 149 8.75 10.44 -9.40
N THR A 150 8.28 9.90 -8.28
CA THR A 150 7.41 10.62 -7.34
C THR A 150 8.14 11.79 -6.69
N ARG A 151 7.52 12.97 -6.66
CA ARG A 151 8.09 14.17 -6.03
C ARG A 151 7.55 14.34 -4.61
N TYR A 152 8.39 14.02 -3.63
CA TYR A 152 8.07 14.24 -2.21
C TYR A 152 8.42 15.67 -1.77
N ARG A 153 7.43 16.36 -1.19
CA ARG A 153 7.59 17.60 -0.44
C ARG A 153 8.07 17.35 1.00
N LEU A 154 8.61 18.37 1.65
CA LEU A 154 9.07 18.32 3.05
C LEU A 154 8.00 17.77 4.02
N VAL A 155 6.73 18.08 3.77
CA VAL A 155 5.59 17.61 4.59
C VAL A 155 5.56 16.07 4.70
N HIS A 156 5.92 15.33 3.63
CA HIS A 156 5.95 13.87 3.69
C HIS A 156 7.07 13.33 4.56
N PHE A 157 8.25 13.97 4.55
CA PHE A 157 9.35 13.58 5.42
C PHE A 157 9.02 13.85 6.89
N VAL A 158 8.39 14.99 7.18
CA VAL A 158 7.90 15.29 8.54
C VAL A 158 6.83 14.27 8.95
N ALA A 159 5.94 13.87 8.03
CA ALA A 159 4.90 12.88 8.32
C ALA A 159 5.45 11.50 8.68
N VAL A 160 6.44 11.04 7.91
CA VAL A 160 7.14 9.79 8.22
C VAL A 160 7.85 9.89 9.56
N ALA A 161 8.52 11.00 9.86
CA ALA A 161 9.17 11.19 11.15
C ALA A 161 8.17 11.16 12.33
N VAL A 162 6.99 11.75 12.16
CA VAL A 162 5.90 11.69 13.16
C VAL A 162 5.41 10.25 13.34
N CYS A 163 5.18 9.49 12.27
CA CYS A 163 4.78 8.09 12.38
C CYS A 163 5.84 7.22 13.06
N LEU A 164 7.12 7.40 12.71
CA LEU A 164 8.24 6.69 13.35
C LEU A 164 8.34 7.01 14.85
N LEU A 165 8.05 8.26 15.25
CA LEU A 165 7.97 8.63 16.66
C LEU A 165 6.83 7.90 17.39
N GLY A 166 5.68 7.72 16.73
CA GLY A 166 4.56 6.94 17.27
C GLY A 166 4.89 5.47 17.47
N VAL A 167 5.59 4.84 16.52
CA VAL A 167 6.09 3.46 16.64
C VAL A 167 7.16 3.38 17.74
N GLY A 168 8.07 4.35 17.82
CA GLY A 168 9.06 4.41 18.90
C GLY A 168 8.42 4.48 20.29
N ALA A 169 7.33 5.24 20.44
CA ALA A 169 6.56 5.27 21.69
C ALA A 169 5.86 3.93 21.99
N MET A 170 5.39 3.21 20.96
CA MET A 170 4.74 1.90 21.10
C MET A 170 5.74 0.87 21.61
N VAL A 171 6.93 0.83 21.00
CA VAL A 171 7.99 -0.09 21.41
C VAL A 171 8.56 0.28 22.77
N GLY A 172 8.66 1.58 23.07
CA GLY A 172 8.98 2.04 24.43
C GLY A 172 7.98 1.55 25.47
N ALA A 173 6.69 1.47 25.12
CA ALA A 173 5.66 0.91 26.00
C ALA A 173 5.87 -0.59 26.24
N ASP A 174 6.25 -1.35 25.22
CA ASP A 174 6.52 -2.79 25.34
C ASP A 174 7.75 -3.09 26.22
N ILE A 175 8.80 -2.27 26.12
CA ILE A 175 9.99 -2.38 26.97
C ILE A 175 9.62 -2.08 28.44
N VAL A 176 8.84 -1.04 28.69
CA VAL A 176 8.37 -0.67 30.04
C VAL A 176 7.43 -1.73 30.61
N ALA A 177 6.65 -2.40 29.77
CA ALA A 177 5.76 -3.49 30.16
C ALA A 177 6.49 -4.85 30.29
N GLU A 178 7.83 -4.86 30.27
CA GLU A 178 8.69 -6.05 30.36
C GLU A 178 8.29 -7.19 29.41
N ARG A 179 7.79 -6.88 28.21
CA ARG A 179 7.37 -7.89 27.22
C ARG A 179 8.55 -8.51 26.46
N HIS A 180 9.58 -8.96 27.17
CA HIS A 180 10.68 -9.72 26.59
C HIS A 180 10.24 -11.16 26.27
N GLN A 181 9.55 -11.35 25.14
CA GLN A 181 9.43 -12.66 24.49
C GLN A 181 10.47 -12.75 23.37
N GLY A 182 11.64 -13.32 23.67
CA GLY A 182 12.66 -13.62 22.65
C GLY A 182 13.87 -14.35 23.23
N SER A 183 14.32 -15.41 22.53
CA SER A 183 15.58 -16.10 22.83
C SER A 183 16.76 -15.28 22.31
N THR A 184 17.76 -15.04 23.15
CA THR A 184 18.91 -14.14 22.89
C THR A 184 19.91 -14.67 21.87
N SER A 185 19.76 -15.91 21.42
CA SER A 185 20.86 -16.63 20.75
C SER A 185 21.18 -16.14 19.34
N ASP A 186 20.21 -15.62 18.56
CA ASP A 186 20.44 -15.22 17.15
C ASP A 186 19.66 -13.95 16.71
N VAL A 187 19.49 -12.97 17.59
CA VAL A 187 18.71 -11.74 17.32
C VAL A 187 19.17 -11.03 16.05
N VAL A 188 20.48 -11.00 15.79
CA VAL A 188 21.06 -10.36 14.59
C VAL A 188 20.60 -11.02 13.29
N LEU A 189 20.43 -12.35 13.29
CA LEU A 189 19.92 -13.08 12.14
C LEU A 189 18.44 -12.75 11.90
N GLY A 190 17.64 -12.70 12.98
CA GLY A 190 16.25 -12.28 12.92
C GLY A 190 16.11 -10.85 12.37
N ASP A 191 16.86 -9.90 12.92
CA ASP A 191 16.85 -8.51 12.49
C ASP A 191 17.28 -8.36 11.02
N GLY A 192 18.30 -9.11 10.59
CA GLY A 192 18.72 -9.18 9.19
C GLY A 192 17.62 -9.70 8.25
N LEU A 193 16.85 -10.71 8.68
CA LEU A 193 15.71 -11.23 7.94
C LEU A 193 14.56 -10.21 7.83
N VAL A 194 14.30 -9.44 8.89
CA VAL A 194 13.26 -8.38 8.84
C VAL A 194 13.68 -7.28 7.87
N LEU A 195 14.94 -6.83 7.90
CA LEU A 195 15.42 -5.82 6.95
C LEU A 195 15.35 -6.31 5.50
N LEU A 196 15.69 -7.58 5.27
CA LEU A 196 15.53 -8.20 3.95
C LEU A 196 14.07 -8.22 3.51
N SER A 197 13.16 -8.64 4.40
CA SER A 197 11.73 -8.64 4.14
C SER A 197 11.21 -7.24 3.81
N ALA A 198 11.60 -6.22 4.59
CA ALA A 198 11.22 -4.82 4.35
C ALA A 198 11.66 -4.34 2.96
N VAL A 199 12.89 -4.67 2.52
CA VAL A 199 13.35 -4.32 1.17
C VAL A 199 12.53 -5.04 0.08
N LEU A 200 12.26 -6.32 0.27
CA LEU A 200 11.48 -7.12 -0.69
C LEU A 200 10.01 -6.68 -0.77
N TYR A 201 9.37 -6.39 0.36
CA TYR A 201 8.03 -5.79 0.40
C TYR A 201 8.01 -4.42 -0.25
N ALA A 202 9.05 -3.59 -0.04
CA ALA A 202 9.13 -2.30 -0.73
C ALA A 202 9.18 -2.45 -2.25
N VAL A 203 9.97 -3.42 -2.76
CA VAL A 203 10.03 -3.74 -4.19
C VAL A 203 8.67 -4.24 -4.70
N SER A 204 8.03 -5.18 -3.98
CA SER A 204 6.70 -5.72 -4.33
C SER A 204 5.64 -4.61 -4.37
N ASN A 205 5.57 -3.78 -3.33
CA ASN A 205 4.59 -2.71 -3.18
C ASN A 205 4.77 -1.59 -4.22
N VAL A 206 6.01 -1.20 -4.55
CA VAL A 206 6.28 -0.22 -5.62
C VAL A 206 5.94 -0.80 -6.99
N GLY A 207 6.28 -2.08 -7.22
CA GLY A 207 5.89 -2.80 -8.41
C GLY A 207 4.37 -2.89 -8.58
N GLN A 208 3.65 -3.15 -7.49
CA GLN A 208 2.20 -3.12 -7.42
C GLN A 208 1.66 -1.73 -7.76
N GLU A 209 2.19 -0.66 -7.17
CA GLU A 209 1.76 0.71 -7.47
C GLU A 209 1.92 1.03 -8.95
N TYR A 210 3.08 0.74 -9.52
CA TYR A 210 3.35 0.93 -10.94
C TYR A 210 2.36 0.14 -11.81
N THR A 211 2.13 -1.13 -11.50
CA THR A 211 1.27 -2.02 -12.29
C THR A 211 -0.19 -1.60 -12.20
N VAL A 212 -0.68 -1.26 -11.01
CA VAL A 212 -2.09 -0.91 -10.80
C VAL A 212 -2.45 0.46 -11.38
N LYS A 213 -1.49 1.39 -11.43
CA LYS A 213 -1.68 2.72 -12.04
C LYS A 213 -1.55 2.69 -13.57
N ASN A 214 -0.67 1.87 -14.15
CA ASN A 214 -0.46 1.81 -15.61
C ASN A 214 -1.22 0.69 -16.33
N LEU A 215 -1.53 -0.40 -15.62
CA LEU A 215 -2.18 -1.59 -16.15
C LEU A 215 -3.48 -1.83 -15.37
N SER A 216 -3.98 -3.07 -15.38
CA SER A 216 -5.22 -3.40 -14.69
C SER A 216 -4.97 -4.10 -13.35
N ARG A 217 -5.81 -3.81 -12.36
CA ARG A 217 -5.80 -4.49 -11.06
C ARG A 217 -5.97 -6.01 -11.21
N VAL A 218 -6.89 -6.43 -12.08
CA VAL A 218 -7.19 -7.85 -12.32
C VAL A 218 -5.98 -8.57 -12.93
N GLU A 219 -5.25 -7.91 -13.85
CA GLU A 219 -4.00 -8.45 -14.39
C GLU A 219 -2.94 -8.62 -13.30
N PHE A 220 -2.72 -7.58 -12.48
CA PHE A 220 -1.78 -7.68 -11.35
C PHE A 220 -2.11 -8.86 -10.43
N LEU A 221 -3.37 -8.96 -9.99
CA LEU A 221 -3.80 -9.98 -9.03
C LEU A 221 -3.78 -11.38 -9.63
N GLY A 222 -4.17 -11.51 -10.89
CA GLY A 222 -4.13 -12.79 -11.60
C GLY A 222 -2.70 -13.27 -11.83
N MET A 223 -1.75 -12.37 -12.09
CA MET A 223 -0.34 -12.74 -12.24
C MET A 223 0.33 -13.06 -10.90
N MET A 224 0.00 -12.30 -9.84
CA MET A 224 0.44 -12.59 -8.47
C MET A 224 -0.11 -13.91 -7.95
N GLY A 225 -1.39 -14.21 -8.21
CA GLY A 225 -1.99 -15.50 -7.89
C GLY A 225 -1.27 -16.66 -8.60
N LEU A 226 -0.98 -16.50 -9.89
CA LEU A 226 -0.28 -17.52 -10.68
C LEU A 226 1.13 -17.80 -10.18
N PHE A 227 2.00 -16.79 -10.19
CA PHE A 227 3.40 -16.98 -9.79
C PHE A 227 3.54 -17.21 -8.28
N GLY A 228 2.74 -16.52 -7.46
CA GLY A 228 2.73 -16.71 -6.02
C GLY A 228 2.36 -18.15 -5.64
N THR A 229 1.35 -18.75 -6.26
CA THR A 229 0.96 -20.15 -5.98
C THR A 229 2.06 -21.13 -6.40
N LEU A 230 2.71 -20.90 -7.55
CA LEU A 230 3.80 -21.76 -8.01
C LEU A 230 5.00 -21.71 -7.06
N ILE A 231 5.45 -20.51 -6.69
CA ILE A 231 6.63 -20.32 -5.83
C ILE A 231 6.34 -20.81 -4.41
N SER A 232 5.23 -20.35 -3.81
CA SER A 232 4.84 -20.77 -2.46
C SER A 232 4.55 -22.27 -2.39
N GLY A 233 4.00 -22.88 -3.45
CA GLY A 233 3.78 -24.32 -3.53
C GLY A 233 5.08 -25.11 -3.56
N ILE A 234 6.09 -24.65 -4.29
CA ILE A 234 7.44 -25.25 -4.30
C ILE A 234 8.08 -25.14 -2.91
N GLN A 235 8.01 -23.96 -2.27
CA GLN A 235 8.58 -23.77 -0.94
C GLN A 235 7.85 -24.59 0.13
N LEU A 236 6.51 -24.66 0.08
CA LEU A 236 5.70 -25.51 0.94
C LEU A 236 6.13 -26.99 0.80
N ALA A 237 6.29 -27.46 -0.43
CA ALA A 237 6.74 -28.83 -0.70
C ALA A 237 8.17 -29.09 -0.19
N ALA A 238 9.07 -28.11 -0.32
CA ALA A 238 10.47 -28.26 0.07
C ALA A 238 10.70 -28.14 1.59
N LEU A 239 10.02 -27.22 2.27
CA LEU A 239 10.33 -26.82 3.64
C LEU A 239 9.34 -27.38 4.68
N GLU A 240 8.04 -27.46 4.35
CA GLU A 240 6.99 -27.68 5.34
C GLU A 240 6.22 -29.00 5.17
N THR A 241 6.47 -29.79 4.13
CA THR A 241 5.74 -31.07 3.89
C THR A 241 5.65 -31.96 5.13
N ARG A 242 6.73 -32.07 5.92
CA ARG A 242 6.74 -32.87 7.15
C ARG A 242 5.92 -32.23 8.28
N ALA A 243 6.01 -30.90 8.43
CA ALA A 243 5.25 -30.16 9.42
C ALA A 243 3.74 -30.22 9.11
N VAL A 244 3.36 -30.06 7.84
CA VAL A 244 1.97 -30.18 7.36
C VAL A 244 1.40 -31.58 7.60
N ALA A 245 2.19 -32.63 7.35
CA ALA A 245 1.76 -34.01 7.60
C ALA A 245 1.58 -34.32 9.10
N ALA A 246 2.27 -33.59 9.98
CA ALA A 246 2.16 -33.73 11.43
C ALA A 246 0.98 -32.96 12.02
N ILE A 247 0.29 -32.12 11.25
CA ILE A 247 -0.86 -31.34 11.73
C ILE A 247 -2.00 -32.30 12.09
N LYS A 248 -2.43 -32.23 13.34
CA LYS A 248 -3.69 -32.83 13.78
C LYS A 248 -4.83 -31.90 13.38
N TRP A 249 -5.51 -32.23 12.28
CA TRP A 249 -6.62 -31.44 11.78
C TRP A 249 -7.80 -31.49 12.75
N ASP A 250 -8.06 -30.35 13.38
CA ASP A 250 -9.26 -30.09 14.17
C ASP A 250 -10.10 -29.01 13.47
N LEU A 251 -11.40 -28.93 13.79
CA LEU A 251 -12.29 -27.90 13.28
C LEU A 251 -11.80 -26.50 13.66
N CYS A 252 -11.25 -26.32 14.86
CA CYS A 252 -10.69 -25.04 15.30
C CYS A 252 -9.53 -24.60 14.42
N ILE A 253 -8.54 -25.48 14.19
CA ILE A 253 -7.37 -25.21 13.33
C ILE A 253 -7.82 -24.92 11.89
N SER A 254 -8.76 -25.70 11.37
CA SER A 254 -9.29 -25.53 10.01
C SER A 254 -10.00 -24.18 9.84
N VAL A 255 -10.80 -23.76 10.82
CA VAL A 255 -11.45 -22.44 10.83
C VAL A 255 -10.42 -21.33 10.92
N LEU A 256 -9.38 -21.46 11.74
CA LEU A 256 -8.33 -20.44 11.85
C LEU A 256 -7.55 -20.29 10.53
N PHE A 257 -7.23 -21.38 9.82
CA PHE A 257 -6.67 -21.30 8.47
C PHE A 257 -7.62 -20.62 7.48
N ALA A 258 -8.93 -20.93 7.54
CA ALA A 258 -9.92 -20.30 6.69
C ALA A 258 -10.04 -18.79 6.95
N VAL A 259 -10.08 -18.37 8.22
CA VAL A 259 -10.11 -16.96 8.62
C VAL A 259 -8.85 -16.25 8.14
N TYR A 260 -7.67 -16.84 8.39
CA TYR A 260 -6.41 -16.30 7.90
C TYR A 260 -6.42 -16.11 6.38
N ALA A 261 -6.80 -17.16 5.62
CA ALA A 261 -6.81 -17.13 4.17
C ALA A 261 -7.80 -16.10 3.62
N LEU A 262 -8.99 -15.96 4.22
CA LEU A 262 -9.99 -14.98 3.83
C LEU A 262 -9.54 -13.54 4.16
N CYS A 263 -8.93 -13.32 5.32
CA CYS A 263 -8.39 -12.01 5.69
C CYS A 263 -7.23 -11.60 4.75
N MET A 264 -6.28 -12.50 4.48
CA MET A 264 -5.20 -12.25 3.52
C MET A 264 -5.71 -12.04 2.10
N TYR A 265 -6.67 -12.86 1.64
CA TYR A 265 -7.28 -12.70 0.33
C TYR A 265 -7.97 -11.33 0.19
N ALA A 266 -8.73 -10.92 1.21
CA ALA A 266 -9.36 -9.60 1.26
C ALA A 266 -8.31 -8.48 1.28
N LEU A 267 -7.23 -8.65 2.04
CA LEU A 267 -6.12 -7.70 2.10
C LEU A 267 -5.52 -7.53 0.69
N TYR A 268 -5.08 -8.60 0.04
CA TYR A 268 -4.50 -8.56 -1.30
C TYR A 268 -5.48 -8.04 -2.37
N SER A 269 -6.78 -8.23 -2.17
CA SER A 269 -7.82 -7.74 -3.08
C SER A 269 -8.08 -6.24 -2.94
N PHE A 270 -8.16 -5.75 -1.70
CA PHE A 270 -8.39 -4.33 -1.42
C PHE A 270 -7.13 -3.49 -1.51
N MET A 271 -5.96 -4.08 -1.29
CA MET A 271 -4.71 -3.35 -1.24
C MET A 271 -4.42 -2.54 -2.52
N PRO A 272 -4.51 -3.14 -3.72
CA PRO A 272 -4.40 -2.45 -5.01
C PRO A 272 -5.40 -1.29 -5.16
N VAL A 273 -6.61 -1.42 -4.61
CA VAL A 273 -7.65 -0.39 -4.73
C VAL A 273 -7.20 0.87 -4.00
N VAL A 274 -6.68 0.71 -2.78
CA VAL A 274 -6.21 1.84 -1.97
C VAL A 274 -4.92 2.42 -2.54
N VAL A 275 -3.98 1.59 -3.00
CA VAL A 275 -2.75 2.05 -3.69
C VAL A 275 -3.10 2.88 -4.92
N LYS A 276 -4.13 2.48 -5.69
CA LYS A 276 -4.58 3.25 -6.87
C LYS A 276 -5.09 4.64 -6.49
N MET A 277 -5.80 4.75 -5.37
CA MET A 277 -6.34 6.02 -4.86
C MET A 277 -5.29 6.89 -4.16
N THR A 278 -4.17 6.31 -3.75
CA THR A 278 -3.12 6.96 -2.96
C THR A 278 -1.72 6.62 -3.51
N SER A 279 -0.92 5.88 -2.74
CA SER A 279 0.41 5.36 -3.09
C SER A 279 0.75 4.17 -2.20
N ALA A 280 1.74 3.37 -2.60
CA ALA A 280 2.28 2.30 -1.77
C ALA A 280 2.83 2.83 -0.43
N THR A 281 3.47 4.00 -0.45
CA THR A 281 4.00 4.64 0.77
C THR A 281 2.88 5.03 1.73
N ALA A 282 1.81 5.68 1.26
CA ALA A 282 0.68 6.06 2.09
C ALA A 282 0.04 4.84 2.75
N VAL A 283 -0.16 3.78 1.96
CA VAL A 283 -0.69 2.51 2.42
C VAL A 283 0.15 1.92 3.56
N ASN A 284 1.46 1.78 3.38
CA ASN A 284 2.33 1.19 4.42
C ASN A 284 2.34 2.05 5.68
N LEU A 285 2.22 3.37 5.54
CA LEU A 285 2.06 4.28 6.67
C LEU A 285 0.74 4.04 7.44
N SER A 286 -0.35 3.67 6.75
CA SER A 286 -1.59 3.25 7.42
C SER A 286 -1.47 1.90 8.10
N LEU A 287 -0.70 0.96 7.53
CA LEU A 287 -0.52 -0.37 8.09
C LEU A 287 0.23 -0.37 9.42
N LEU A 288 0.98 0.69 9.77
CA LEU A 288 1.52 0.89 11.12
C LEU A 288 0.44 0.89 12.21
N THR A 289 -0.81 1.22 11.88
CA THR A 289 -1.93 1.11 12.83
C THR A 289 -2.35 -0.35 13.09
N ALA A 290 -2.00 -1.28 12.18
CA ALA A 290 -2.22 -2.71 12.37
C ALA A 290 -1.37 -3.28 13.51
N ASP A 291 -0.14 -2.79 13.69
CA ASP A 291 0.74 -3.19 14.80
C ASP A 291 0.09 -2.90 16.15
N LEU A 292 -0.52 -1.71 16.27
CA LEU A 292 -1.28 -1.32 17.45
C LEU A 292 -2.54 -2.15 17.64
N PHE A 293 -3.30 -2.43 16.57
CA PHE A 293 -4.48 -3.29 16.66
C PHE A 293 -4.12 -4.71 17.08
N SER A 294 -3.05 -5.27 16.52
CA SER A 294 -2.51 -6.57 16.91
C SER A 294 -2.12 -6.59 18.40
N LEU A 295 -1.48 -5.52 18.89
CA LEU A 295 -1.19 -5.34 20.31
C LEU A 295 -2.44 -5.23 21.19
N PHE A 296 -3.48 -4.50 20.76
CA PHE A 296 -4.75 -4.40 21.50
C PHE A 296 -5.49 -5.73 21.55
N CYS A 297 -5.53 -6.48 20.45
CA CYS A 297 -6.05 -7.84 20.44
C CYS A 297 -5.20 -8.75 21.33
N GLY A 298 -3.87 -8.59 21.30
CA GLY A 298 -2.94 -9.21 22.23
C GLY A 298 -3.35 -8.98 23.69
N LEU A 299 -3.62 -7.72 24.04
CA LEU A 299 -4.03 -7.32 25.38
C LEU A 299 -5.35 -7.96 25.83
N TYR A 300 -6.34 -7.99 24.92
CA TYR A 300 -7.67 -8.51 25.23
C TYR A 300 -7.70 -10.04 25.34
N PHE A 301 -7.04 -10.74 24.41
CA PHE A 301 -7.09 -12.21 24.34
C PHE A 301 -6.01 -12.90 25.17
N PHE A 302 -4.87 -12.26 25.38
CA PHE A 302 -3.72 -12.84 26.10
C PHE A 302 -3.43 -12.13 27.43
N HIS A 303 -4.35 -11.27 27.91
CA HIS A 303 -4.30 -10.58 29.20
C HIS A 303 -3.01 -9.79 29.48
N TYR A 304 -2.46 -9.14 28.46
CA TYR A 304 -1.24 -8.35 28.66
C TYR A 304 -1.48 -7.01 29.40
N ALA A 305 -0.42 -6.47 30.01
CA ALA A 305 -0.47 -5.19 30.71
C ALA A 305 -0.74 -4.01 29.76
N PHE A 306 -1.67 -3.14 30.16
CA PHE A 306 -2.08 -1.96 29.40
C PHE A 306 -1.21 -0.76 29.76
N SER A 307 -0.73 -0.04 28.73
CA SER A 307 -0.02 1.23 28.88
C SER A 307 -0.73 2.32 28.10
N THR A 308 -0.86 3.50 28.71
CA THR A 308 -1.40 4.71 28.06
C THR A 308 -0.57 5.11 26.83
N LEU A 309 0.71 4.72 26.78
CA LEU A 309 1.60 4.98 25.64
C LEU A 309 1.06 4.39 24.32
N TYR A 310 0.33 3.27 24.34
CA TYR A 310 -0.28 2.72 23.12
C TYR A 310 -1.33 3.64 22.51
N ILE A 311 -2.14 4.32 23.34
CA ILE A 311 -3.12 5.32 22.86
C ILE A 311 -2.39 6.52 22.27
N VAL A 312 -1.33 6.99 22.94
CA VAL A 312 -0.51 8.10 22.44
C VAL A 312 0.11 7.74 21.09
N SER A 313 0.69 6.54 20.95
CA SER A 313 1.21 6.02 19.69
C SER A 313 0.17 5.99 18.58
N PHE A 314 -1.04 5.52 18.88
CA PHE A 314 -2.14 5.49 17.90
C PHE A 314 -2.49 6.88 17.37
N LEU A 315 -2.62 7.86 18.26
CA LEU A 315 -2.93 9.23 17.88
C LEU A 315 -1.80 9.84 17.05
N VAL A 316 -0.54 9.63 17.45
CA VAL A 316 0.64 10.15 16.75
C VAL A 316 0.76 9.54 15.34
N ILE A 317 0.61 8.21 15.20
CA ILE A 317 0.63 7.53 13.90
C ILE A 317 -0.50 8.03 13.01
N THR A 318 -1.72 8.19 13.57
CA THR A 318 -2.87 8.71 12.83
C THR A 318 -2.62 10.14 12.35
N VAL A 319 -2.07 11.01 13.19
CA VAL A 319 -1.71 12.39 12.81
C VAL A 319 -0.67 12.40 11.69
N GLY A 320 0.38 11.58 11.78
CA GLY A 320 1.38 11.46 10.72
C GLY A 320 0.78 10.95 9.42
N PHE A 321 -0.10 9.96 9.47
CA PHE A 321 -0.80 9.44 8.29
C PHE A 321 -1.73 10.49 7.64
N VAL A 322 -2.49 11.24 8.44
CA VAL A 322 -3.32 12.36 7.96
C VAL A 322 -2.44 13.43 7.31
N MET A 323 -1.33 13.81 7.94
CA MET A 323 -0.42 14.81 7.41
C MET A 323 0.25 14.36 6.10
N PHE A 324 0.55 13.06 5.96
CA PHE A 324 1.09 12.51 4.72
C PHE A 324 0.09 12.61 3.56
N ASN A 325 -1.19 12.32 3.81
CA ASN A 325 -2.23 12.31 2.77
C ASN A 325 -2.83 13.70 2.51
N ALA A 326 -2.75 14.63 3.46
CA ALA A 326 -3.20 16.01 3.29
C ALA A 326 -2.41 16.78 2.21
N ALA A 327 -1.18 16.37 1.93
CA ALA A 327 -0.37 16.91 0.85
C ALA A 327 -0.43 15.99 -0.39
N PRO A 328 -0.74 16.51 -1.59
CA PRO A 328 -0.72 15.70 -2.80
C PRO A 328 0.72 15.31 -3.19
N THR A 329 0.96 14.01 -3.35
CA THR A 329 2.17 13.47 -4.00
C THR A 329 1.98 13.51 -5.52
N TYR A 330 2.80 14.31 -6.21
CA TYR A 330 2.82 14.29 -7.66
C TYR A 330 3.67 13.12 -8.15
N SER A 331 3.04 12.17 -8.82
CA SER A 331 3.69 11.11 -9.59
C SER A 331 3.56 11.42 -11.08
N ALA A 332 4.61 11.20 -11.87
CA ALA A 332 4.63 11.52 -13.30
C ALA A 332 3.77 10.57 -14.17
N LEU A 333 2.96 9.71 -13.55
CA LEU A 333 2.05 8.81 -14.24
C LEU A 333 0.76 9.55 -14.58
N PRO A 334 0.20 9.41 -15.79
CA PRO A 334 -1.04 10.07 -16.14
C PRO A 334 -2.15 9.60 -15.19
N GLU A 335 -2.70 10.52 -14.40
CA GLU A 335 -3.97 10.28 -13.73
C GLU A 335 -4.99 10.00 -14.83
N SER A 336 -5.54 8.78 -14.87
CA SER A 336 -6.69 8.51 -15.71
C SER A 336 -7.82 9.42 -15.23
N GLY A 337 -8.09 10.46 -16.03
CA GLY A 337 -8.98 11.56 -15.70
C GLY A 337 -10.34 11.10 -15.18
N SER A 338 -10.73 11.66 -14.05
CA SER A 338 -12.10 11.68 -13.58
C SER A 338 -12.52 13.14 -13.46
N ASP A 339 -12.67 13.80 -14.62
CA ASP A 339 -13.36 15.08 -14.76
C ASP A 339 -14.36 14.93 -15.92
N GLU A 340 -15.37 14.10 -15.72
CA GLU A 340 -16.68 14.26 -16.36
C GLU A 340 -17.67 14.45 -15.21
N ASP A 341 -18.01 15.71 -14.92
CA ASP A 341 -19.38 16.21 -14.74
C ASP A 341 -19.33 17.57 -14.01
N ASP A 342 -19.40 18.67 -14.77
CA ASP A 342 -20.19 19.83 -14.33
C ASP A 342 -20.74 20.54 -15.58
N GLY A 343 -21.87 20.04 -16.05
CA GLY A 343 -22.76 20.78 -16.93
C GLY A 343 -23.60 21.76 -16.10
N GLY A 344 -23.17 23.02 -16.05
CA GLY A 344 -23.93 24.12 -15.43
C GLY A 344 -23.93 25.34 -16.33
N ALA A 345 -25.08 25.63 -16.93
CA ALA A 345 -25.32 26.80 -17.76
C ALA A 345 -25.15 28.11 -16.97
N ASP A 346 -24.54 29.12 -17.60
CA ASP A 346 -24.98 30.50 -17.37
C ASP A 346 -24.97 31.30 -18.67
N LEU A 347 -26.07 32.02 -18.86
CA LEU A 347 -26.42 32.84 -20.00
C LEU A 347 -26.11 34.30 -19.67
N THR A 348 -25.80 35.06 -20.72
CA THR A 348 -25.85 36.54 -20.86
C THR A 348 -24.57 37.35 -20.57
N ALA A 349 -23.98 37.86 -21.66
CA ALA A 349 -23.68 39.28 -21.91
C ALA A 349 -23.08 39.39 -23.32
N GLU A 350 -23.90 39.69 -24.33
CA GLU A 350 -23.84 40.93 -25.12
C GLU A 350 -22.66 41.06 -26.10
N SER A 351 -22.98 41.01 -27.40
CA SER A 351 -22.85 42.14 -28.34
C SER A 351 -22.52 41.68 -29.76
N SER A 352 -23.58 41.62 -30.58
CA SER A 352 -23.68 42.19 -31.92
C SER A 352 -22.42 42.27 -32.80
N SER A 353 -22.31 41.41 -33.83
CA SER A 353 -22.08 41.84 -35.23
C SER A 353 -22.42 40.72 -36.23
N ASP A 354 -23.58 40.91 -36.87
CA ASP A 354 -24.00 40.57 -38.23
C ASP A 354 -23.58 39.28 -38.95
N ARG A 355 -24.62 38.47 -39.17
CA ARG A 355 -24.77 37.49 -40.25
C ARG A 355 -25.08 38.19 -41.58
N ARG A 356 -24.49 37.63 -42.64
CA ARG A 356 -25.04 37.41 -43.99
C ARG A 356 -25.31 38.64 -44.88
N MET A 357 -24.65 38.65 -46.04
CA MET A 357 -25.31 38.98 -47.30
C MET A 357 -25.11 37.86 -48.32
N SER A 358 -26.22 37.50 -48.95
CA SER A 358 -26.37 36.62 -50.10
C SER A 358 -26.49 37.48 -51.36
N ALA A 359 -26.19 36.85 -52.50
CA ALA A 359 -26.63 37.16 -53.86
C ALA A 359 -25.82 38.15 -54.72
N GLY A 360 -25.46 37.67 -55.91
CA GLY A 360 -25.64 38.42 -57.17
C GLY A 360 -24.40 38.64 -58.05
N GLY A 361 -24.32 37.91 -59.17
CA GLY A 361 -24.05 38.51 -60.48
C GLY A 361 -22.62 38.57 -61.03
N ASP A 362 -22.46 37.95 -62.20
CA ASP A 362 -21.65 38.38 -63.36
C ASP A 362 -20.15 38.02 -63.48
N THR A 363 -19.91 36.99 -64.29
CA THR A 363 -18.79 36.79 -65.27
C THR A 363 -18.62 37.97 -66.24
N PRO A 364 -17.46 38.21 -66.94
CA PRO A 364 -16.78 37.19 -67.77
C PRO A 364 -15.25 37.30 -68.02
N GLY A 365 -14.70 36.22 -68.60
CA GLY A 365 -13.44 36.16 -69.37
C GLY A 365 -12.22 35.68 -68.57
N ALA A 366 -11.31 34.85 -69.06
CA ALA A 366 -11.10 34.18 -70.34
C ALA A 366 -10.00 33.11 -70.11
N GLU A 367 -10.08 31.99 -70.85
CA GLU A 367 -8.94 31.15 -71.32
C GLU A 367 -8.01 30.48 -70.26
N THR A 368 -7.58 29.20 -70.28
CA THR A 368 -7.37 28.16 -71.30
C THR A 368 -7.26 26.76 -70.61
N LEU A 369 -7.72 25.70 -71.30
CA LEU A 369 -7.39 24.26 -71.09
C LEU A 369 -5.95 23.93 -71.62
N PRO A 370 -5.43 22.68 -71.62
CA PRO A 370 -5.56 21.50 -70.73
C PRO A 370 -4.22 20.75 -70.45
N ALA A 371 -4.28 19.64 -69.70
CA ALA A 371 -3.60 18.32 -69.93
C ALA A 371 -3.19 17.66 -68.59
N ALA A 372 -3.86 16.56 -68.18
CA ALA A 372 -3.40 15.15 -68.34
C ALA A 372 -2.24 14.83 -67.36
N LEU A 373 -2.38 13.95 -66.36
CA LEU A 373 -2.86 12.56 -66.36
C LEU A 373 -3.10 12.12 -64.90
#